data_AF-K2EZL4-F1
#
_entry.id   AF-K2EZL4-F1
#
_cell.length_a   1.000
_cell.length_b   1.000
_cell.length_c   1.000
_cell.angle_alpha   90.00
_cell.angle_beta   90.00
_cell.angle_gamma   90.00
#
_symmetry.space_group_name_H-M   'P 1'
#
loop_
_entity.id
_entity.type
_entity.pdbx_description
1 polymer ?
#
loop_
_entity_poly.entity_id
_entity_poly.type
_entity_poly.pdbx_seq_one_letter_code
_entity_poly.pdbx_strand_id
1 'polypeptide(L)'
;MEEQKNTVNTECGVDEKNFDVNDIYTPLSVAKEEIWRRWNDKELRKKVEDFLGGEFPKIFKEKPKAALFRFIATPNFEFRHFFDFAKISSLDPIYIEFLEDKFCTRNQDKVCLGKITISDGKNKKKIKIIDLQNNDNKNFSNIKTFNGGSLVGFHHDIFAKFYEDVEKFDISSFKTNGENARDVYVKFFSLFLCNGILFENYIKKDNNYEKKFIEDVVSPAFHYVLEKFKIKPLIVPLLPIEDEDQEDWMWYPSQVDDYINENCSK
;
A
#
# COMPACT_ATOMS: atom_id res chain seq x y z
N MET A 1 47.33 19.55 17.56
CA MET A 1 46.52 18.36 17.87
C MET A 1 45.41 18.31 16.83
N GLU A 2 45.67 17.60 15.75
CA GLU A 2 44.66 17.27 14.72
C GLU A 2 43.77 16.16 15.28
N GLU A 3 42.46 16.39 15.34
CA GLU A 3 41.48 15.32 15.54
C GLU A 3 41.22 14.65 14.20
N GLN A 4 41.77 13.45 14.03
CA GLN A 4 41.45 12.54 12.93
C GLN A 4 39.99 12.10 13.06
N LYS A 5 39.18 12.47 12.07
CA LYS A 5 37.85 11.89 11.85
C LYS A 5 38.03 10.44 11.39
N ASN A 6 37.70 9.50 12.27
CA ASN A 6 37.53 8.09 11.90
C ASN A 6 36.24 7.94 11.09
N THR A 7 36.39 7.84 9.76
CA THR A 7 35.35 7.34 8.85
C THR A 7 35.26 5.83 9.04
N VAL A 8 34.15 5.36 9.59
CA VAL A 8 33.82 3.93 9.62
C VAL A 8 33.30 3.54 8.24
N ASN A 9 34.17 2.94 7.42
CA ASN A 9 33.77 2.23 6.21
C ASN A 9 32.94 1.00 6.61
N THR A 10 31.64 1.05 6.34
CA THR A 10 30.76 -0.13 6.39
C THR A 10 30.69 -0.74 4.99
N GLU A 11 30.89 -2.05 4.89
CA GLU A 11 30.91 -2.84 3.64
C GLU A 11 29.52 -2.99 2.97
N CYS A 12 28.60 -2.05 3.19
CA CYS A 12 27.38 -1.88 2.41
C CYS A 12 27.25 -0.37 2.15
N GLY A 13 28.01 0.11 1.16
CA GLY A 13 28.14 1.53 0.84
C GLY A 13 26.86 2.14 0.27
N VAL A 14 25.90 2.45 1.12
CA VAL A 14 24.86 3.43 0.81
C VAL A 14 25.10 4.62 1.73
N ASP A 15 25.79 5.63 1.19
CA ASP A 15 25.85 6.96 1.80
C ASP A 15 24.40 7.45 1.94
N GLU A 16 23.91 7.73 3.16
CA GLU A 16 22.54 8.24 3.40
C GLU A 16 22.21 9.49 2.55
N LYS A 17 23.23 10.16 1.99
CA LYS A 17 23.11 11.34 1.15
C LYS A 17 22.80 11.09 -0.33
N ASN A 18 22.88 9.85 -0.84
CA ASN A 18 22.72 9.53 -2.27
C ASN A 18 21.75 8.38 -2.57
N PHE A 19 20.71 8.20 -1.74
CA PHE A 19 19.69 7.18 -2.00
C PHE A 19 18.84 7.51 -3.23
N ASP A 20 18.89 6.65 -4.25
CA ASP A 20 17.90 6.64 -5.32
C ASP A 20 16.69 5.79 -4.88
N VAL A 21 15.49 6.32 -5.02
CA VAL A 21 14.26 5.59 -4.71
C VAL A 21 14.10 4.35 -5.61
N ASN A 22 14.74 4.36 -6.78
CA ASN A 22 14.80 3.20 -7.65
C ASN A 22 15.48 1.99 -6.97
N ASP A 23 16.36 2.23 -5.98
CA ASP A 23 17.00 1.18 -5.20
C ASP A 23 16.06 0.47 -4.23
N ILE A 24 14.80 0.92 -4.09
CA ILE A 24 13.75 0.21 -3.33
C ILE A 24 13.23 -1.00 -4.09
N TYR A 25 13.24 -0.96 -5.42
CA TYR A 25 12.50 -1.94 -6.21
C TYR A 25 13.27 -3.23 -6.45
N THR A 26 12.55 -4.34 -6.43
CA THR A 26 13.00 -5.65 -6.85
C THR A 26 12.26 -5.99 -8.14
N PRO A 27 12.94 -6.45 -9.20
CA PRO A 27 12.25 -6.92 -10.40
C PRO A 27 11.29 -8.06 -10.07
N LEU A 28 10.08 -8.06 -10.67
CA LEU A 28 9.06 -9.09 -10.42
C LEU A 28 9.59 -10.51 -10.67
N SER A 29 10.41 -10.69 -11.70
CA SER A 29 11.04 -11.97 -12.03
C SER A 29 11.93 -12.51 -10.90
N VAL A 30 12.60 -11.62 -10.17
CA VAL A 30 13.43 -11.97 -9.00
C VAL A 30 12.56 -12.16 -7.77
N ALA A 31 11.60 -11.25 -7.52
CA ALA A 31 10.77 -11.26 -6.32
C ALA A 31 9.95 -12.56 -6.18
N LYS A 32 9.38 -13.07 -7.28
CA LYS A 32 8.56 -14.29 -7.27
C LYS A 32 9.33 -15.57 -6.89
N GLU A 33 10.64 -15.62 -7.16
CA GLU A 33 11.49 -16.74 -6.78
C GLU A 33 12.02 -16.55 -5.36
N GLU A 34 12.47 -15.33 -5.08
CA GLU A 34 13.11 -14.97 -3.83
C GLU A 34 12.16 -15.06 -2.63
N ILE A 35 10.87 -14.74 -2.81
CA ILE A 35 9.87 -14.85 -1.75
C ILE A 35 9.79 -16.28 -1.19
N TRP A 36 9.86 -17.31 -2.04
CA TRP A 36 9.79 -18.69 -1.61
C TRP A 36 11.09 -19.15 -0.94
N ARG A 37 12.24 -18.67 -1.41
CA ARG A 37 13.53 -18.92 -0.75
C ARG A 37 13.50 -18.36 0.68
N ARG A 38 13.06 -17.11 0.84
CA ARG A 38 12.98 -16.42 2.14
C ARG A 38 11.89 -16.95 3.04
N TRP A 39 10.74 -17.33 2.49
CA TRP A 39 9.68 -17.98 3.25
C TRP A 39 10.13 -19.31 3.87
N ASN A 40 10.96 -20.08 3.14
CA ASN A 40 11.51 -21.33 3.65
C ASN A 40 12.66 -21.14 4.66
N ASP A 41 13.20 -19.93 4.81
CA ASP A 41 14.16 -19.58 5.83
C ASP A 41 13.46 -19.38 7.19
N LYS A 42 13.51 -20.42 8.02
CA LYS A 42 12.88 -20.43 9.35
C LYS A 42 13.52 -19.42 10.31
N GLU A 43 14.82 -19.16 10.18
CA GLU A 43 15.51 -18.21 11.05
C GLU A 43 15.09 -16.78 10.71
N LEU A 44 15.00 -16.45 9.42
CA LEU A 44 14.52 -15.16 8.96
C LEU A 44 13.07 -14.92 9.40
N ARG A 45 12.17 -15.88 9.17
CA ARG A 45 10.77 -15.75 9.60
C ARG A 45 10.65 -15.54 11.10
N LYS A 46 11.39 -16.32 11.90
CA LYS A 46 11.41 -16.14 13.35
C LYS A 46 11.93 -14.75 13.75
N LYS A 47 12.99 -14.25 13.12
CA LYS A 47 13.52 -12.90 13.39
C LYS A 47 12.49 -11.82 13.09
N VAL A 48 11.73 -11.95 11.99
CA VAL A 48 10.66 -11.00 11.62
C VAL A 48 9.48 -11.09 12.59
N GLU A 49 9.03 -12.31 12.92
CA GLU A 49 7.96 -12.53 13.90
C GLU A 49 8.33 -12.00 15.29
N ASP A 50 9.54 -12.26 15.77
CA ASP A 50 10.02 -11.76 17.06
C ASP A 50 10.15 -10.22 17.06
N PHE A 51 10.54 -9.62 15.92
CA PHE A 51 10.62 -8.17 15.78
C PHE A 51 9.24 -7.49 15.83
N LEU A 52 8.25 -8.07 15.16
CA LEU A 52 6.87 -7.57 15.16
C LEU A 52 6.11 -7.97 16.43
N GLY A 53 6.57 -8.99 17.14
CA GLY A 53 6.02 -9.45 18.41
C GLY A 53 4.51 -9.74 18.32
N GLY A 54 3.75 -9.18 19.26
CA GLY A 54 2.30 -9.34 19.33
C GLY A 54 1.53 -8.70 18.16
N GLU A 55 2.18 -7.87 17.36
CA GLU A 55 1.57 -7.18 16.22
C GLU A 55 1.70 -8.00 14.92
N PHE A 56 2.38 -9.14 14.92
CA PHE A 56 2.52 -9.95 13.70
C PHE A 56 1.15 -10.39 13.14
N PRO A 57 0.75 -9.97 11.91
CA PRO A 57 -0.59 -10.23 11.41
C PRO A 57 -0.79 -11.70 11.03
N LYS A 58 -1.93 -12.27 11.46
CA LYS A 58 -2.24 -13.70 11.24
C LYS A 58 -2.31 -14.08 9.77
N ILE A 59 -2.75 -13.17 8.90
CA ILE A 59 -2.86 -13.36 7.44
C ILE A 59 -1.54 -13.76 6.77
N PHE A 60 -0.40 -13.44 7.39
CA PHE A 60 0.94 -13.74 6.90
C PHE A 60 1.57 -15.01 7.49
N LYS A 61 0.84 -15.78 8.31
CA LYS A 61 1.39 -16.97 9.01
C LYS A 61 1.45 -18.23 8.17
N GLU A 62 0.52 -18.40 7.24
CA GLU A 62 0.33 -19.68 6.56
C GLU A 62 1.17 -19.81 5.28
N LYS A 63 1.27 -18.74 4.50
CA LYS A 63 2.00 -18.68 3.23
C LYS A 63 2.33 -17.23 2.86
N PRO A 64 3.32 -17.00 1.98
CA PRO A 64 3.60 -15.66 1.52
C PRO A 64 2.43 -15.10 0.70
N LYS A 65 2.25 -13.78 0.75
CA LYS A 65 1.15 -13.07 0.08
C LYS A 65 1.67 -12.03 -0.93
N ALA A 66 0.89 -11.77 -1.98
CA ALA A 66 1.03 -10.56 -2.78
C ALA A 66 0.18 -9.47 -2.15
N ALA A 67 0.74 -8.30 -1.85
CA ALA A 67 0.05 -7.25 -1.12
C ALA A 67 -0.06 -5.96 -1.92
N LEU A 68 -1.25 -5.37 -1.90
CA LEU A 68 -1.50 -3.97 -2.27
C LEU A 68 -1.84 -3.19 -1.00
N PHE A 69 -1.38 -1.94 -0.89
CA PHE A 69 -1.71 -1.07 0.23
C PHE A 69 -2.41 0.21 -0.22
N ARG A 70 -3.69 0.38 0.11
CA ARG A 70 -4.41 1.66 -0.10
C ARG A 70 -5.27 1.98 1.12
N PHE A 71 -5.97 3.11 1.10
CA PHE A 71 -6.78 3.52 2.25
C PHE A 71 -8.00 2.61 2.48
N ILE A 72 -8.71 2.25 1.40
CA ILE A 72 -9.89 1.35 1.42
C ILE A 72 -9.82 0.41 0.21
N ALA A 73 -10.13 -0.86 0.41
CA ALA A 73 -10.20 -1.88 -0.61
C ALA A 73 -11.27 -1.56 -1.66
N THR A 74 -10.85 -1.42 -2.91
CA THR A 74 -11.73 -1.01 -4.02
C THR A 74 -11.38 -1.72 -5.34
N PRO A 75 -12.36 -2.09 -6.19
CA PRO A 75 -12.13 -2.82 -7.43
C PRO A 75 -11.85 -1.88 -8.61
N ASN A 76 -10.96 -0.91 -8.44
CA ASN A 76 -10.51 0.00 -9.50
C ASN A 76 -9.54 -0.70 -10.48
N PHE A 77 -9.13 0.01 -11.54
CA PHE A 77 -8.20 -0.56 -12.54
C PHE A 77 -6.82 -0.88 -11.96
N GLU A 78 -6.34 -0.10 -10.99
CA GLU A 78 -5.12 -0.39 -10.23
C GLU A 78 -5.19 -1.75 -9.52
N PHE A 79 -6.25 -2.00 -8.75
CA PHE A 79 -6.41 -3.29 -8.07
C PHE A 79 -6.50 -4.44 -9.07
N ARG A 80 -7.19 -4.25 -10.19
CA ARG A 80 -7.25 -5.26 -11.25
C ARG A 80 -5.85 -5.59 -11.78
N HIS A 81 -5.02 -4.57 -12.00
CA HIS A 81 -3.64 -4.76 -12.44
C HIS A 81 -2.80 -5.51 -11.39
N PHE A 82 -2.91 -5.11 -10.12
CA PHE A 82 -2.30 -5.80 -8.99
C PHE A 82 -2.73 -7.28 -8.92
N PHE A 83 -4.03 -7.55 -9.11
CA PHE A 83 -4.58 -8.89 -9.03
C PHE A 83 -3.99 -9.82 -10.11
N ASP A 84 -3.72 -9.28 -11.30
CA ASP A 84 -3.03 -10.02 -12.36
C ASP A 84 -1.55 -10.29 -11.99
N PHE A 85 -0.85 -9.36 -11.33
CA PHE A 85 0.48 -9.59 -10.79
C PHE A 85 0.53 -10.63 -9.67
N ALA A 86 -0.47 -10.66 -8.79
CA ALA A 86 -0.59 -11.69 -7.77
C ALA A 86 -0.69 -13.09 -8.40
N LYS A 87 -1.51 -13.24 -9.45
CA LYS A 87 -1.63 -14.48 -10.23
C LYS A 87 -0.32 -14.86 -10.91
N ILE A 88 0.36 -13.92 -11.58
CA ILE A 88 1.66 -14.16 -12.23
C ILE A 88 2.71 -14.62 -11.22
N SER A 89 2.64 -14.10 -9.99
CA SER A 89 3.54 -14.49 -8.90
C SER A 89 3.13 -15.79 -8.20
N SER A 90 1.97 -16.36 -8.55
CA SER A 90 1.37 -17.52 -7.87
C SER A 90 1.26 -17.33 -6.34
N LEU A 91 0.92 -16.10 -5.92
CA LEU A 91 0.69 -15.76 -4.52
C LEU A 91 -0.77 -15.36 -4.32
N ASP A 92 -1.29 -15.66 -3.14
CA ASP A 92 -2.60 -15.15 -2.75
C ASP A 92 -2.55 -13.63 -2.60
N PRO A 93 -3.47 -12.90 -3.24
CA PRO A 93 -3.59 -11.47 -3.06
C PRO A 93 -4.19 -11.13 -1.70
N ILE A 94 -3.67 -10.06 -1.10
CA ILE A 94 -4.26 -9.41 0.06
C ILE A 94 -4.36 -7.91 -0.20
N TYR A 95 -5.40 -7.29 0.37
CA TYR A 95 -5.58 -5.85 0.34
C TYR A 95 -5.31 -5.30 1.74
N ILE A 96 -4.23 -4.55 1.89
CA ILE A 96 -3.89 -3.87 3.13
C ILE A 96 -4.56 -2.50 3.12
N GLU A 97 -5.29 -2.19 4.20
CA GLU A 97 -6.07 -0.98 4.37
C GLU A 97 -5.51 -0.10 5.49
N PHE A 98 -5.90 1.18 5.52
CA PHE A 98 -5.61 2.07 6.65
C PHE A 98 -6.86 2.87 7.06
N LEU A 99 -7.80 2.20 7.73
CA LEU A 99 -9.15 2.72 7.97
C LEU A 99 -9.21 3.86 9.00
N GLU A 100 -8.22 3.96 9.89
CA GLU A 100 -8.09 5.06 10.86
C GLU A 100 -7.33 6.28 10.31
N ASP A 101 -6.96 6.27 9.03
CA ASP A 101 -6.44 7.46 8.38
C ASP A 101 -7.56 8.47 8.08
N LYS A 102 -7.18 9.74 7.94
CA LYS A 102 -8.10 10.85 7.68
C LYS A 102 -8.31 11.06 6.19
N PHE A 103 -9.57 11.21 5.79
CA PHE A 103 -9.93 11.72 4.48
C PHE A 103 -9.35 13.12 4.27
N CYS A 104 -8.72 13.37 3.12
CA CYS A 104 -8.10 14.64 2.80
C CYS A 104 -8.34 14.97 1.33
N THR A 105 -9.02 16.07 1.07
CA THR A 105 -9.36 16.57 -0.27
C THR A 105 -8.15 17.00 -1.12
N ARG A 106 -6.96 17.09 -0.51
CA ARG A 106 -5.69 17.35 -1.21
C ARG A 106 -5.00 16.08 -1.74
N ASN A 107 -5.47 14.90 -1.34
CA ASN A 107 -4.96 13.63 -1.83
C ASN A 107 -5.99 13.06 -2.83
N GLN A 108 -5.56 12.87 -4.08
CA GLN A 108 -6.44 12.48 -5.17
C GLN A 108 -7.01 11.06 -4.98
N ASP A 109 -6.21 10.10 -4.50
CA ASP A 109 -6.66 8.73 -4.21
C ASP A 109 -7.83 8.75 -3.22
N LYS A 110 -7.71 9.57 -2.17
CA LYS A 110 -8.79 9.75 -1.18
C LYS A 110 -10.01 10.39 -1.82
N VAL A 111 -9.83 11.40 -2.67
CA VAL A 111 -10.94 12.05 -3.39
C VAL A 111 -11.68 11.05 -4.28
N CYS A 112 -10.98 10.16 -4.97
CA CYS A 112 -11.55 9.11 -5.81
C CYS A 112 -12.42 8.11 -5.02
N LEU A 113 -12.13 7.88 -3.73
CA LEU A 113 -13.00 7.11 -2.84
C LEU A 113 -14.34 7.81 -2.56
N GLY A 114 -14.37 9.15 -2.53
CA GLY A 114 -15.61 9.92 -2.31
C GLY A 114 -16.33 10.35 -3.60
N LYS A 115 -15.62 10.33 -4.73
CA LYS A 115 -16.09 10.73 -6.06
C LYS A 115 -15.61 9.71 -7.09
N ILE A 116 -16.42 8.67 -7.28
CA ILE A 116 -16.12 7.55 -8.15
C ILE A 116 -16.19 8.00 -9.61
N THR A 117 -15.20 7.59 -10.41
CA THR A 117 -15.25 7.70 -11.87
C THR A 117 -15.34 6.30 -12.45
N ILE A 118 -16.41 6.02 -13.19
CA ILE A 118 -16.64 4.75 -13.89
C ILE A 118 -16.27 4.94 -15.35
N SER A 119 -15.57 3.96 -15.94
CA SER A 119 -15.14 4.00 -17.34
C SER A 119 -15.34 2.65 -18.04
N ASP A 120 -15.79 2.70 -19.30
CA ASP A 120 -15.80 1.57 -20.24
C ASP A 120 -14.65 1.64 -21.27
N GLY A 121 -13.72 2.59 -21.09
CA GLY A 121 -12.63 2.92 -22.01
C GLY A 121 -12.98 3.97 -23.07
N LYS A 122 -14.26 4.25 -23.31
CA LYS A 122 -14.74 5.27 -24.26
C LYS A 122 -15.46 6.43 -23.56
N ASN A 123 -16.31 6.08 -22.61
CA ASN A 123 -17.16 6.98 -21.85
C ASN A 123 -16.73 7.00 -20.39
N LYS A 124 -16.95 8.14 -19.72
CA LYS A 124 -16.66 8.34 -18.31
C LYS A 124 -17.88 8.89 -17.60
N LYS A 125 -18.23 8.31 -16.46
CA LYS A 125 -19.31 8.77 -15.58
C LYS A 125 -18.75 9.07 -14.20
N LYS A 126 -18.94 10.30 -13.70
CA LYS A 126 -18.47 10.73 -12.37
C LYS A 126 -19.64 10.79 -11.41
N ILE A 127 -19.52 10.12 -10.26
CA ILE A 127 -20.57 9.99 -9.26
C ILE A 127 -19.99 10.38 -7.91
N LYS A 128 -20.58 11.40 -7.27
CA LYS A 128 -20.20 11.81 -5.91
C LYS A 128 -21.02 10.95 -4.94
N ILE A 129 -20.35 10.23 -4.02
CA ILE A 129 -21.02 9.31 -3.08
C ILE A 129 -21.01 9.81 -1.63
N ILE A 130 -20.15 10.77 -1.31
CA ILE A 130 -20.10 11.47 -0.02
C ILE A 130 -20.04 12.98 -0.26
N ASP A 131 -20.24 13.79 0.78
CA ASP A 131 -19.86 15.19 0.70
C ASP A 131 -18.38 15.42 1.03
N LEU A 132 -17.56 15.68 0.01
CA LEU A 132 -16.09 15.84 0.15
C LEU A 132 -15.70 16.92 1.15
N GLN A 133 -16.35 18.09 1.12
CA GLN A 133 -15.98 19.22 1.99
C GLN A 133 -16.34 18.95 3.45
N ASN A 134 -17.57 18.44 3.68
CA ASN A 134 -18.06 18.13 5.02
C ASN A 134 -17.38 16.91 5.67
N ASN A 135 -16.61 16.13 4.91
CA ASN A 135 -15.89 14.96 5.42
C ASN A 135 -14.36 15.12 5.40
N ASP A 136 -13.84 16.28 5.00
CA ASP A 136 -12.40 16.56 5.10
C ASP A 136 -11.94 16.45 6.56
N ASN A 137 -10.77 15.82 6.75
CA ASN A 137 -10.14 15.50 8.03
C ASN A 137 -10.90 14.52 8.96
N LYS A 138 -11.97 13.86 8.49
CA LYS A 138 -12.61 12.77 9.24
C LYS A 138 -11.92 11.44 8.95
N ASN A 139 -11.86 10.54 9.94
CA ASN A 139 -11.39 9.17 9.71
C ASN A 139 -12.33 8.46 8.73
N PHE A 140 -11.79 7.61 7.85
CA PHE A 140 -12.59 6.86 6.88
C PHE A 140 -13.70 6.04 7.56
N SER A 141 -13.40 5.43 8.70
CA SER A 141 -14.34 4.68 9.54
C SER A 141 -15.59 5.48 9.98
N ASN A 142 -15.53 6.82 9.97
CA ASN A 142 -16.61 7.70 10.41
C ASN A 142 -17.38 8.39 9.27
N ILE A 143 -17.04 8.13 8.00
CA ILE A 143 -17.66 8.80 6.86
C ILE A 143 -18.89 8.03 6.39
N LYS A 144 -19.98 8.76 6.16
CA LYS A 144 -21.22 8.23 5.60
C LYS A 144 -21.42 8.67 4.14
N THR A 145 -21.94 7.75 3.34
CA THR A 145 -22.42 8.00 1.98
C THR A 145 -23.75 8.76 1.98
N PHE A 146 -24.15 9.31 0.83
CA PHE A 146 -25.41 10.06 0.70
C PHE A 146 -26.68 9.24 0.99
N ASN A 147 -26.58 7.92 0.92
CA ASN A 147 -27.63 6.96 1.29
C ASN A 147 -27.63 6.62 2.81
N GLY A 148 -26.68 7.15 3.59
CA GLY A 148 -26.58 6.95 5.04
C GLY A 148 -25.72 5.76 5.49
N GLY A 149 -25.29 4.89 4.56
CA GLY A 149 -24.34 3.80 4.82
C GLY A 149 -22.92 4.29 5.12
N SER A 150 -22.03 3.40 5.56
CA SER A 150 -20.61 3.74 5.75
C SER A 150 -19.86 3.75 4.41
N LEU A 151 -18.93 4.69 4.24
CA LEU A 151 -18.05 4.71 3.06
C LEU A 151 -17.22 3.43 2.92
N VAL A 152 -16.67 2.92 4.03
CA VAL A 152 -15.89 1.68 4.04
C VAL A 152 -16.75 0.50 3.59
N GLY A 153 -17.91 0.31 4.22
CA GLY A 153 -18.86 -0.75 3.83
C GLY A 153 -19.28 -0.65 2.37
N PHE A 154 -19.55 0.56 1.86
CA PHE A 154 -19.88 0.76 0.45
C PHE A 154 -18.81 0.21 -0.51
N HIS A 155 -17.53 0.54 -0.26
CA HIS A 155 -16.43 0.03 -1.10
C HIS A 155 -16.20 -1.46 -0.91
N HIS A 156 -16.28 -1.96 0.33
CA HIS A 156 -16.14 -3.39 0.63
C HIS A 156 -17.23 -4.23 -0.05
N ASP A 157 -18.47 -3.76 -0.08
CA ASP A 157 -19.59 -4.44 -0.71
C ASP A 157 -19.38 -4.54 -2.23
N ILE A 158 -18.95 -3.46 -2.89
CA ILE A 158 -18.60 -3.49 -4.32
C ILE A 158 -17.42 -4.43 -4.54
N PHE A 159 -16.38 -4.32 -3.73
CA PHE A 159 -15.18 -5.13 -3.86
C PHE A 159 -15.49 -6.63 -3.75
N ALA A 160 -16.32 -7.02 -2.78
CA ALA A 160 -16.72 -8.41 -2.57
C ALA A 160 -17.53 -8.99 -3.75
N LYS A 161 -18.25 -8.17 -4.53
CA LYS A 161 -18.93 -8.64 -5.75
C LYS A 161 -17.97 -9.17 -6.83
N PHE A 162 -16.71 -8.73 -6.83
CA PHE A 162 -15.72 -9.10 -7.84
C PHE A 162 -14.58 -9.96 -7.27
N TYR A 163 -14.29 -9.83 -5.98
CA TYR A 163 -13.08 -10.35 -5.34
C TYR A 163 -13.38 -10.86 -3.92
N GLU A 164 -14.42 -11.69 -3.77
CA GLU A 164 -14.86 -12.23 -2.48
C GLU A 164 -13.75 -12.97 -1.69
N ASP A 165 -12.88 -13.69 -2.40
CA ASP A 165 -11.80 -14.47 -1.81
C ASP A 165 -10.57 -13.64 -1.42
N VAL A 166 -10.56 -12.33 -1.72
CA VAL A 166 -9.41 -11.46 -1.40
C VAL A 166 -9.55 -10.95 0.03
N GLU A 167 -8.66 -11.47 0.87
CA GLU A 167 -8.53 -11.08 2.26
C GLU A 167 -8.12 -9.61 2.40
N LYS A 168 -8.67 -8.95 3.42
CA LYS A 168 -8.38 -7.55 3.77
C LYS A 168 -7.68 -7.51 5.13
N PHE A 169 -6.70 -6.63 5.29
CA PHE A 169 -5.98 -6.43 6.54
C PHE A 169 -5.84 -4.94 6.86
N ASP A 170 -6.45 -4.48 7.96
CA ASP A 170 -6.31 -3.09 8.40
C ASP A 170 -5.02 -2.89 9.22
N ILE A 171 -4.10 -2.12 8.66
CA ILE A 171 -2.80 -1.81 9.28
C ILE A 171 -2.91 -0.78 10.40
N SER A 172 -4.10 -0.21 10.65
CA SER A 172 -4.34 0.70 11.79
C SER A 172 -3.87 0.09 13.13
N SER A 173 -3.87 -1.23 13.24
CA SER A 173 -3.32 -1.99 14.37
C SER A 173 -1.85 -1.70 14.71
N PHE A 174 -1.04 -1.28 13.74
CA PHE A 174 0.38 -0.92 13.95
C PHE A 174 0.57 0.46 14.57
N LYS A 175 -0.51 1.23 14.71
CA LYS A 175 -0.55 2.61 15.24
C LYS A 175 -1.31 2.67 16.57
N THR A 176 -1.11 1.68 17.44
CA THR A 176 -1.88 1.54 18.68
C THR A 176 -1.24 2.21 19.90
N ASN A 177 0.03 2.61 19.83
CA ASN A 177 0.81 3.16 20.94
C ASN A 177 1.40 4.55 20.63
N GLY A 178 0.76 5.32 19.74
CA GLY A 178 1.20 6.66 19.38
C GLY A 178 2.38 6.69 18.39
N GLU A 179 2.63 5.57 17.72
CA GLU A 179 3.63 5.45 16.65
C GLU A 179 3.47 6.57 15.61
N ASN A 180 4.60 7.10 15.17
CA ASN A 180 4.62 8.00 14.02
C ASN A 180 4.53 7.19 12.71
N ALA A 181 4.36 7.87 11.57
CA ALA A 181 4.24 7.19 10.28
C ALA A 181 5.47 6.33 9.94
N ARG A 182 6.68 6.78 10.30
CA ARG A 182 7.92 6.02 10.04
C ARG A 182 7.94 4.71 10.83
N ASP A 183 7.54 4.73 12.09
CA ASP A 183 7.49 3.53 12.94
C ASP A 183 6.51 2.49 12.36
N VAL A 184 5.35 2.94 11.88
CA VAL A 184 4.38 2.09 11.18
C VAL A 184 5.01 1.49 9.92
N TYR A 185 5.71 2.30 9.12
CA TYR A 185 6.38 1.83 7.89
C TYR A 185 7.53 0.85 8.17
N VAL A 186 8.24 0.98 9.29
CA VAL A 186 9.26 0.01 9.70
C VAL A 186 8.63 -1.37 9.95
N LYS A 187 7.52 -1.41 10.69
CA LYS A 187 6.76 -2.65 10.92
C LYS A 187 6.22 -3.21 9.60
N PHE A 188 5.62 -2.34 8.79
CA PHE A 188 5.06 -2.67 7.47
C PHE A 188 6.10 -3.29 6.53
N PHE A 189 7.25 -2.64 6.33
CA PHE A 189 8.32 -3.16 5.46
C PHE A 189 8.95 -4.44 5.96
N SER A 190 8.95 -4.66 7.28
CA SER A 190 9.46 -5.90 7.85
C SER A 190 8.63 -7.12 7.42
N LEU A 191 7.33 -6.97 7.15
CA LEU A 191 6.49 -8.04 6.61
C LEU A 191 7.01 -8.55 5.26
N PHE A 192 7.52 -7.65 4.42
CA PHE A 192 7.99 -7.97 3.07
C PHE A 192 9.45 -8.42 3.02
N LEU A 193 10.07 -8.68 4.17
CA LEU A 193 11.35 -9.37 4.22
C LEU A 193 11.21 -10.83 3.79
N CYS A 194 10.16 -11.52 4.25
CA CYS A 194 9.94 -12.93 3.94
C CYS A 194 8.47 -13.36 3.85
N ASN A 195 7.50 -12.53 4.25
CA ASN A 195 6.09 -12.93 4.33
C ASN A 195 5.25 -12.45 3.15
N GLY A 196 5.79 -11.62 2.26
CA GLY A 196 5.09 -11.26 1.04
C GLY A 196 5.90 -10.40 0.08
N ILE A 197 5.27 -10.09 -1.04
CA ILE A 197 5.73 -9.09 -2.01
C ILE A 197 4.77 -7.91 -1.94
N LEU A 198 5.30 -6.71 -1.69
CA LEU A 198 4.54 -5.47 -1.78
C LEU A 198 4.56 -4.95 -3.22
N PHE A 199 3.38 -4.71 -3.77
CA PHE A 199 3.23 -4.05 -5.06
C PHE A 199 2.88 -2.59 -4.81
N GLU A 200 3.85 -1.71 -5.03
CA GLU A 200 3.72 -0.29 -4.72
C GLU A 200 4.68 0.56 -5.55
N ASN A 201 4.26 1.77 -5.85
CA ASN A 201 5.11 2.79 -6.44
C ASN A 201 5.45 3.85 -5.38
N TYR A 202 6.74 4.04 -5.14
CA TYR A 202 7.32 5.15 -4.40
C TYR A 202 8.13 6.00 -5.37
N ILE A 203 7.49 6.94 -6.08
CA ILE A 203 8.20 7.81 -7.03
C ILE A 203 8.27 9.22 -6.49
N LYS A 204 9.47 9.81 -6.56
CA LYS A 204 9.68 11.23 -6.24
C LYS A 204 9.24 12.09 -7.43
N LYS A 205 7.93 12.20 -7.70
CA LYS A 205 7.39 13.15 -8.69
C LYS A 205 7.38 14.58 -8.11
N ASP A 206 7.09 15.58 -8.96
CA ASP A 206 7.09 17.02 -8.62
C ASP A 206 6.05 17.43 -7.53
N ASN A 207 5.31 16.47 -6.98
CA ASN A 207 4.44 16.69 -5.83
C ASN A 207 5.27 16.79 -4.54
N ASN A 208 5.48 18.02 -4.06
CA ASN A 208 6.23 18.30 -2.84
C ASN A 208 5.74 17.53 -1.60
N TYR A 209 4.45 17.18 -1.49
CA TYR A 209 3.94 16.44 -0.34
C TYR A 209 4.36 14.97 -0.38
N GLU A 210 4.22 14.33 -1.53
CA GLU A 210 4.58 12.94 -1.74
C GLU A 210 6.08 12.75 -1.66
N LYS A 211 6.85 13.64 -2.32
CA LYS A 211 8.31 13.67 -2.19
C LYS A 211 8.74 13.76 -0.73
N LYS A 212 8.13 14.66 0.05
CA LYS A 212 8.42 14.80 1.47
C LYS A 212 8.04 13.55 2.26
N PHE A 213 6.90 12.92 1.96
CA PHE A 213 6.52 11.66 2.59
C PHE A 213 7.54 10.55 2.29
N ILE A 214 8.01 10.46 1.06
CA ILE A 214 9.02 9.48 0.67
C ILE A 214 10.36 9.74 1.40
N GLU A 215 10.77 11.00 1.50
CA GLU A 215 12.03 11.41 2.14
C GLU A 215 12.00 11.29 3.67
N ASP A 216 10.87 11.65 4.30
CA ASP A 216 10.75 11.70 5.77
C ASP A 216 10.26 10.37 6.39
N VAL A 217 9.53 9.56 5.63
CA VAL A 217 8.84 8.35 6.15
C VAL A 217 9.32 7.08 5.45
N VAL A 218 9.11 6.98 4.13
CA VAL A 218 9.35 5.73 3.37
C VAL A 218 10.83 5.36 3.36
N SER A 219 11.68 6.26 2.88
CA SER A 219 13.12 5.98 2.73
C SER A 219 13.76 5.69 4.10
N PRO A 220 13.55 6.49 5.16
CA PRO A 220 14.16 6.21 6.46
C PRO A 220 13.66 4.93 7.13
N ALA A 221 12.40 4.51 6.88
CA ALA A 221 11.88 3.24 7.35
C ALA A 221 12.49 2.06 6.59
N PHE A 222 12.58 2.17 5.26
CA PHE A 222 13.19 1.16 4.41
C PHE A 222 14.67 0.92 4.77
N HIS A 223 15.47 1.98 4.92
CA HIS A 223 16.87 1.86 5.33
C HIS A 223 17.01 1.25 6.70
N TYR A 224 16.16 1.64 7.66
CA TYR A 224 16.19 1.03 8.98
C TYR A 224 16.00 -0.49 8.90
N VAL A 225 15.03 -0.95 8.12
CA VAL A 225 14.78 -2.39 7.92
C VAL A 225 15.95 -3.06 7.21
N LEU A 226 16.45 -2.46 6.13
CA LEU A 226 17.61 -2.97 5.39
C LEU A 226 18.84 -3.10 6.29
N GLU A 227 19.17 -2.07 7.06
CA GLU A 227 20.34 -2.07 7.95
C GLU A 227 20.18 -3.07 9.10
N LYS A 228 18.98 -3.19 9.66
CA LYS A 228 18.70 -4.10 10.78
C LYS A 228 18.77 -5.56 10.37
N PHE A 229 18.19 -5.91 9.22
CA PHE A 229 18.08 -7.30 8.78
C PHE A 229 19.12 -7.70 7.74
N LYS A 230 19.85 -6.74 7.19
CA LYS A 230 20.78 -6.91 6.04
C LYS A 230 20.13 -7.56 4.83
N ILE A 231 18.81 -7.39 4.72
CA ILE A 231 17.95 -7.95 3.70
C ILE A 231 16.99 -6.85 3.26
N LYS A 232 16.92 -6.65 1.94
CA LYS A 232 16.02 -5.69 1.32
C LYS A 232 14.58 -6.23 1.28
N PRO A 233 13.56 -5.48 1.73
CA PRO A 233 12.15 -5.84 1.53
C PRO A 233 11.81 -6.08 0.04
N LEU A 234 10.96 -7.06 -0.25
CA LEU A 234 10.50 -7.36 -1.61
C LEU A 234 9.38 -6.40 -2.02
N ILE A 235 9.77 -5.30 -2.65
CA ILE A 235 8.87 -4.27 -3.18
C ILE A 235 9.01 -4.28 -4.70
N VAL A 236 7.90 -4.44 -5.42
CA VAL A 236 7.82 -4.46 -6.88
C VAL A 236 6.99 -3.25 -7.32
N PRO A 237 7.41 -2.48 -8.33
CA PRO A 237 6.57 -1.40 -8.86
C PRO A 237 5.27 -2.00 -9.40
N LEU A 238 4.14 -1.47 -8.94
CA LEU A 238 2.82 -1.91 -9.39
C LEU A 238 2.53 -1.39 -10.81
N LEU A 239 2.81 -0.12 -11.04
CA LEU A 239 2.54 0.56 -12.31
C LEU A 239 3.87 0.89 -13.00
N PRO A 240 3.88 0.99 -14.34
CA PRO A 240 4.99 1.59 -15.05
C PRO A 240 5.29 2.98 -14.47
N ILE A 241 6.56 3.27 -14.21
CA ILE A 241 7.02 4.51 -13.56
C ILE A 241 6.53 5.74 -14.36
N GLU A 242 6.53 5.61 -15.68
CA GLU A 242 6.13 6.62 -16.64
C GLU A 242 4.62 6.92 -16.62
N ASP A 243 3.79 5.97 -16.19
CA ASP A 243 2.32 6.03 -16.30
C ASP A 243 1.59 6.04 -14.95
N GLU A 244 2.31 6.04 -13.83
CA GLU A 244 1.70 5.96 -12.49
C GLU A 244 0.74 7.12 -12.17
N ASP A 245 1.00 8.32 -12.70
CA ASP A 245 0.17 9.51 -12.43
C ASP A 245 -1.10 9.59 -13.29
N GLN A 246 -1.34 8.59 -14.14
CA GLN A 246 -2.57 8.53 -14.90
C GLN A 246 -3.76 8.28 -13.95
N GLU A 247 -4.72 9.20 -13.96
CA GLU A 247 -5.89 9.12 -13.07
C GLU A 247 -6.76 7.88 -13.31
N ASP A 248 -6.62 7.23 -14.46
CA ASP A 248 -7.45 6.10 -14.87
C ASP A 248 -7.21 4.85 -14.04
N TRP A 249 -6.03 4.69 -13.43
CA TRP A 249 -5.78 3.65 -12.42
C TRP A 249 -6.78 3.69 -11.26
N MET A 250 -7.22 4.89 -10.87
CA MET A 250 -8.22 5.09 -9.80
C MET A 250 -9.67 4.95 -10.29
N TRP A 251 -9.91 4.80 -11.59
CA TRP A 251 -11.26 4.64 -12.12
C TRP A 251 -11.75 3.21 -11.96
N TYR A 252 -13.06 3.06 -12.01
CA TYR A 252 -13.77 1.81 -11.79
C TYR A 252 -14.21 1.24 -13.14
N PRO A 253 -14.16 -0.10 -13.29
CA PRO A 253 -14.64 -0.76 -14.48
C PRO A 253 -16.17 -0.64 -14.57
N SER A 254 -16.73 -0.53 -15.79
CA SER A 254 -18.17 -0.30 -15.99
C SER A 254 -19.09 -1.32 -15.32
N GLN A 255 -18.59 -2.51 -15.00
CA GLN A 255 -19.30 -3.55 -14.26
C GLN A 255 -19.76 -3.10 -12.87
N VAL A 256 -19.18 -2.05 -12.28
CA VAL A 256 -19.65 -1.53 -10.98
C VAL A 256 -20.89 -0.64 -11.10
N ASP A 257 -21.26 -0.21 -12.32
CA ASP A 257 -22.28 0.84 -12.51
C ASP A 257 -23.65 0.42 -11.97
N ASP A 258 -24.07 -0.83 -12.18
CA ASP A 258 -25.34 -1.35 -11.68
C ASP A 258 -25.44 -1.22 -10.16
N TYR A 259 -24.38 -1.63 -9.44
CA TYR A 259 -24.36 -1.50 -7.98
C TYR A 259 -24.41 -0.03 -7.54
N ILE A 260 -23.63 0.84 -8.20
CA ILE A 260 -23.59 2.25 -7.84
C ILE A 260 -24.95 2.91 -8.12
N ASN A 261 -25.62 2.58 -9.22
CA ASN A 261 -26.95 3.10 -9.53
C ASN A 261 -28.00 2.61 -8.52
N GLU A 262 -27.92 1.36 -8.07
CA GLU A 262 -28.85 0.83 -7.05
C GLU A 262 -28.65 1.47 -5.67
N ASN A 263 -27.40 1.82 -5.33
CA ASN A 263 -27.04 2.21 -3.96
C ASN A 263 -26.74 3.71 -3.79
N CYS A 264 -26.56 4.47 -4.87
CA CYS A 264 -26.26 5.90 -4.83
C CYS A 264 -27.29 6.79 -5.53
N SER A 265 -28.25 6.23 -6.28
CA SER A 265 -29.32 7.02 -6.89
C SER A 265 -30.24 7.61 -5.82
N LYS A 266 -30.32 8.94 -5.78
CA LYS A 266 -31.46 9.70 -5.27
C LYS A 266 -32.17 10.34 -6.45
#